data_AF-A0A7K0M570-F1
#
_entry.id   AF-A0A7K0M570-F1
#
_cell.length_a   1.000
_cell.length_b   1.000
_cell.length_c   1.000
_cell.angle_alpha   90.00
_cell.angle_beta   90.00
_cell.angle_gamma   90.00
#
_symmetry.space_group_name_H-M   'P 1'
#
loop_
_entity.id
_entity.type
_entity.pdbx_description
1 polymer ?
#
loop_
_entity_poly.entity_id
_entity_poly.type
_entity_poly.pdbx_seq_one_letter_code
_entity_poly.pdbx_strand_id
1 'polypeptide(L)' 'MATYESNSPIIVERAEGRELIDVDGRRYLDAISSLWVTTLGHRVPELDAAL' A
#
# COMPACT_ATOMS: atom_id res chain seq x y z
N MET A 1 9.76 9.17 -23.84
CA MET A 1 10.32 8.21 -22.89
C MET A 1 9.29 7.97 -21.81
N ALA A 2 8.45 6.95 -22.00
CA ALA A 2 7.39 6.64 -21.05
C ALA A 2 7.67 5.25 -20.48
N THR A 3 8.00 5.22 -19.19
CA THR A 3 8.53 4.03 -18.49
C THR A 3 7.46 2.98 -18.20
N TYR A 4 6.17 3.31 -18.36
CA TYR A 4 5.05 2.52 -17.84
C TYR A 4 3.89 2.35 -18.83
N GLU A 5 4.10 2.55 -20.13
CA GLU A 5 3.01 2.50 -21.14
C GLU A 5 2.26 1.16 -21.14
N SER A 6 2.94 0.06 -20.78
CA SER A 6 2.37 -1.29 -20.72
C SER A 6 2.01 -1.76 -19.31
N ASN A 7 2.15 -0.93 -18.28
CA ASN A 7 1.79 -1.34 -16.93
C ASN A 7 0.27 -1.41 -16.75
N SER A 8 -0.18 -2.39 -15.96
CA SER A 8 -1.54 -2.45 -15.44
C SER A 8 -1.49 -2.06 -13.95
N PRO A 9 -1.70 -0.77 -13.61
CA PRO A 9 -1.61 -0.32 -12.22
C PRO A 9 -2.76 -0.89 -11.40
N ILE A 10 -2.46 -1.26 -10.16
CA ILE A 10 -3.46 -1.68 -9.17
C ILE A 10 -3.97 -0.43 -8.47
N ILE A 11 -5.29 -0.23 -8.44
CA ILE A 11 -5.92 0.88 -7.71
C ILE A 11 -6.21 0.40 -6.29
N VAL A 12 -5.40 0.89 -5.34
CA VAL A 12 -5.51 0.53 -3.92
C VAL A 12 -6.58 1.40 -3.24
N GLU A 13 -7.55 0.77 -2.60
CA GLU A 13 -8.60 1.44 -1.82
C GLU A 13 -8.13 1.75 -0.39
N ARG A 14 -7.51 0.77 0.27
CA ARG A 14 -7.02 0.90 1.66
C ARG A 14 -5.85 -0.04 1.95
N ALA A 15 -5.22 0.15 3.10
CA ALA A 15 -4.14 -0.70 3.57
C ALA A 15 -4.25 -0.96 5.07
N GLU A 16 -3.89 -2.17 5.50
CA GLU A 16 -4.01 -2.64 6.87
C GLU A 16 -2.79 -3.52 7.22
N GLY A 17 -2.03 -3.14 8.24
CA GLY A 17 -0.84 -3.89 8.66
C GLY A 17 0.17 -4.01 7.52
N ARG A 18 0.31 -5.22 6.94
CA ARG A 18 1.27 -5.52 5.86
C ARG A 18 0.60 -5.77 4.51
N GLU A 19 -0.67 -5.43 4.37
CA GLU A 19 -1.44 -5.72 3.15
C GLU A 19 -2.06 -4.47 2.53
N LEU A 20 -2.12 -4.45 1.20
CA LEU A 20 -2.90 -3.52 0.39
C LEU A 20 -4.18 -4.21 -0.05
N ILE A 21 -5.31 -3.50 -0.05
CA ILE A 21 -6.58 -3.96 -0.57
C ILE A 21 -6.98 -3.09 -1.77
N ASP A 22 -7.19 -3.71 -2.93
CA ASP A 22 -7.64 -3.00 -4.14
C ASP A 22 -9.16 -2.73 -4.11
N VAL A 23 -9.62 -1.95 -5.09
CA VAL A 23 -11.05 -1.61 -5.25
C VAL A 23 -11.96 -2.81 -5.57
N ASP A 24 -11.39 -3.95 -5.96
CA ASP A 24 -12.11 -5.22 -6.18
C ASP A 24 -12.13 -6.10 -4.90
N GLY A 25 -11.47 -5.65 -3.82
CA GLY A 25 -11.35 -6.40 -2.56
C GLY A 25 -10.24 -7.45 -2.53
N ARG A 26 -9.35 -7.51 -3.53
CA ARG A 26 -8.18 -8.40 -3.52
C ARG A 26 -7.13 -7.87 -2.55
N ARG A 27 -6.48 -8.80 -1.84
CA ARG A 27 -5.43 -8.50 -0.85
C ARG A 27 -4.06 -8.83 -1.42
N TYR A 28 -3.10 -7.95 -1.18
CA TYR A 28 -1.73 -8.06 -1.65
C TYR A 28 -0.77 -7.83 -0.48
N LEU A 29 0.26 -8.67 -0.34
CA LEU A 29 1.36 -8.41 0.59
C LEU A 29 2.14 -7.17 0.12
N ASP A 30 2.26 -6.17 0.98
CA ASP A 30 3.12 -5.00 0.72
C ASP A 30 4.59 -5.33 1.02
N ALA A 31 5.26 -5.95 0.05
CA ALA A 31 6.67 -6.28 0.12
C ALA A 31 7.60 -5.11 -0.27
N ILE A 32 7.03 -3.98 -0.68
CA ILE A 32 7.77 -2.80 -1.13
C ILE A 32 7.79 -1.72 -0.03
N SER A 33 6.74 -1.68 0.81
CA SER A 33 6.57 -0.68 1.87
C SER A 33 6.65 0.76 1.32
N SER A 34 6.01 0.97 0.16
CA SER A 34 6.16 2.18 -0.66
C SER A 34 7.64 2.45 -0.98
N LEU A 35 8.13 3.68 -0.95
CA LEU A 35 9.57 3.97 -1.04
C LEU A 35 10.27 3.74 0.30
N TRP A 36 10.02 2.57 0.93
CA TRP A 36 10.55 2.18 2.24
C TRP A 36 10.13 3.10 3.38
N VAL A 37 8.99 3.79 3.23
CA VAL A 37 8.48 4.76 4.21
C VAL A 37 7.47 4.15 5.18
N THR A 38 6.91 2.98 4.84
CA THR A 38 5.91 2.29 5.67
C THR A 38 6.51 1.09 6.41
N THR A 39 7.70 1.25 6.99
CA THR A 39 8.47 0.17 7.62
C THR A 39 7.71 -0.53 8.77
N LEU A 40 6.89 0.22 9.51
CA LEU A 40 6.10 -0.30 10.63
C LEU A 40 4.76 -0.91 10.19
N GLY A 41 4.41 -0.81 8.91
CA GLY A 41 3.11 -1.18 8.37
C GLY A 41 2.12 -0.03 8.31
N HIS A 42 0.99 -0.29 7.66
CA HIS A 42 -0.09 0.67 7.44
C HIS A 42 -1.02 0.72 8.66
N ARG A 43 -1.49 1.93 9.00
CA ARG A 43 -2.49 2.17 10.06
C ARG A 43 -2.07 1.62 11.44
N VAL A 44 -0.83 1.91 11.83
CA VAL A 44 -0.31 1.54 13.16
C VAL A 44 -1.07 2.33 14.23
N PRO A 45 -1.81 1.67 15.14
CA PRO A 45 -2.70 2.37 16.08
C PRO A 45 -2.00 3.45 16.92
N GLU A 46 -0.77 3.19 17.36
CA GLU A 46 0.02 4.11 18.16
C GLU A 46 0.44 5.36 17.38
N LEU A 47 0.70 5.23 16.07
CA LEU A 47 1.01 6.37 15.20
C LEU A 47 -0.25 7.16 14.84
N ASP A 48 -1.34 6.46 14.57
CA ASP A 48 -2.63 7.07 14.24
C ASP A 48 -3.18 7.88 15.41
N ALA A 49 -2.99 7.41 16.64
CA ALA A 49 -3.38 8.14 17.85
C ALA A 49 -2.50 9.35 18.16
N ALA A 50 -1.33 9.48 17.52
CA ALA A 50 -0.37 10.55 17.75
C ALA A 50 -0.44 11.71 16.74
N LEU A 51 -1.29 11.61 15.71
CA LEU A 51 -1.57 12.67 14.72
C LEU A 51 -2.47 13.77 15.31
#